data_AF-A0A3B0WVS1-F1
#
_entry.id   AF-A0A3B0WVS1-F1
#
_cell.length_a   1.000
_cell.length_b   1.000
_cell.length_c   1.000
_cell.angle_alpha   90.00
_cell.angle_beta   90.00
_cell.angle_gamma   90.00
#
_symmetry.space_group_name_H-M   'P 1'
#
loop_
_entity.id
_entity.type
_entity.pdbx_description
1 polymer ?
#
loop_
_entity_poly.entity_id
_entity_poly.type
_entity_poly.pdbx_seq_one_letter_code
_entity_poly.pdbx_strand_id
1 'polypeptide(L)'
;MAAKKIYETPMLDELEKGPWPSFITGIKALRDNHENQFIADVTSSLLGQLEHSYETRKGYWKGGTVSVFGYGGGVIPRFSEVADAFPESKEFHTMRIQPT
;
A
#
# COMPACT_ATOMS: atom_id res chain seq x y z
N MET A 1 10.83 9.31 -17.58
CA MET A 1 10.13 8.80 -16.39
C MET A 1 10.79 9.46 -15.19
N ALA A 2 10.03 10.04 -14.26
CA ALA A 2 10.60 10.54 -13.00
C ALA A 2 11.16 9.36 -12.20
N ALA A 3 12.21 9.58 -11.43
CA ALA A 3 12.76 8.54 -10.56
C ALA A 3 11.72 8.19 -9.47
N LYS A 4 11.52 6.89 -9.24
CA LYS A 4 10.71 6.34 -8.15
C LYS A 4 11.14 6.93 -6.81
N LYS A 5 10.19 7.51 -6.06
CA LYS A 5 10.45 7.99 -4.70
C LYS A 5 10.42 6.82 -3.72
N ILE A 6 11.53 6.59 -3.03
CA ILE A 6 11.65 5.57 -1.97
C ILE A 6 11.50 6.26 -0.61
N TYR A 7 10.62 5.74 0.23
CA TYR A 7 10.43 6.20 1.61
C TYR A 7 11.27 5.34 2.56
N GLU A 8 11.90 5.95 3.55
CA GLU A 8 12.62 5.25 4.62
C GLU A 8 11.62 4.50 5.51
N THR A 9 11.98 3.28 5.91
CA THR A 9 11.09 2.40 6.69
C THR A 9 11.78 1.68 7.85
N PRO A 10 12.48 2.39 8.75
CA PRO A 10 13.34 1.77 9.75
C PRO A 10 12.63 0.78 10.68
N MET A 11 11.37 0.99 11.04
CA MET A 11 10.60 0.04 11.85
C MET A 11 10.18 -1.19 11.05
N LEU A 12 9.79 -1.02 9.78
CA LEU A 12 9.45 -2.15 8.91
C LEU A 12 10.68 -2.97 8.51
N ASP A 13 11.85 -2.35 8.40
CA ASP A 13 13.12 -3.03 8.07
C ASP A 13 13.46 -4.10 9.12
N GLU A 14 13.11 -3.86 10.39
CA GLU A 14 13.28 -4.84 11.46
C GLU A 14 12.41 -6.11 11.25
N LEU A 15 11.29 -6.00 10.53
CA LEU A 15 10.40 -7.13 10.23
C LEU A 15 10.90 -8.01 9.09
N GLU A 16 12.01 -7.66 8.43
CA GLU A 16 12.69 -8.53 7.47
C GLU A 16 13.63 -9.53 8.15
N LYS A 17 13.92 -9.33 9.44
CA LYS A 17 14.78 -10.22 10.21
C LYS A 17 14.02 -11.47 10.66
N GLY A 18 14.77 -12.54 10.90
CA GLY A 18 14.25 -13.81 11.40
C GLY A 18 13.91 -14.81 10.29
N PRO A 19 13.51 -16.03 10.66
CA PRO A 19 13.37 -17.13 9.70
C PRO A 19 12.00 -17.17 9.00
N TRP A 20 11.00 -16.42 9.49
CA TRP A 20 9.66 -16.44 8.91
C TRP A 20 9.60 -15.61 7.62
N PRO A 21 8.89 -16.04 6.56
CA PRO A 21 8.75 -15.26 5.34
C PRO A 21 8.13 -13.88 5.61
N SER A 22 8.93 -12.83 5.47
CA SER A 22 8.50 -11.48 5.76
C SER A 22 7.61 -10.93 4.66
N PHE A 23 6.44 -10.43 5.05
CA PHE A 23 5.58 -9.68 4.12
C PHE A 23 6.23 -8.36 3.68
N ILE A 24 7.10 -7.76 4.50
CA ILE A 24 7.83 -6.54 4.15
C ILE A 24 8.82 -6.82 3.01
N THR A 25 9.56 -7.93 3.08
CA THR A 25 10.45 -8.34 1.99
C THR A 25 9.68 -8.56 0.69
N GLY A 26 8.50 -9.19 0.75
CA GLY A 26 7.64 -9.38 -0.41
C GLY A 26 7.14 -8.06 -1.02
N ILE A 27 6.66 -7.13 -0.18
CA ILE A 27 6.18 -5.81 -0.63
C ILE A 27 7.35 -4.98 -1.19
N LYS A 28 8.55 -5.01 -0.58
CA LYS A 28 9.74 -4.34 -1.12
C LYS A 28 10.20 -4.94 -2.44
N ALA A 29 10.13 -6.25 -2.61
CA ALA A 29 10.41 -6.88 -3.90
C ALA A 29 9.42 -6.41 -4.99
N LEU A 30 8.13 -6.29 -4.65
CA LEU A 30 7.12 -5.71 -5.56
C LEU A 30 7.43 -4.23 -5.87
N ARG A 31 7.86 -3.47 -4.86
CA ARG A 31 8.29 -2.08 -5.03
C ARG A 31 9.48 -1.98 -5.98
N ASP A 32 10.48 -2.86 -5.84
CA ASP A 32 11.81 -2.71 -6.45
C ASP A 32 11.95 -3.37 -7.82
N ASN A 33 11.23 -4.48 -8.05
CA ASN A 33 11.44 -5.33 -9.22
C ASN A 33 10.24 -5.37 -10.19
N HIS A 34 9.14 -4.70 -9.87
CA HIS A 34 7.96 -4.75 -10.73
C HIS A 34 8.14 -3.87 -11.98
N GLU A 35 7.82 -4.43 -13.16
CA GLU A 35 8.04 -3.77 -14.46
C GLU A 35 7.15 -2.53 -14.66
N ASN A 36 5.95 -2.57 -14.09
CA ASN A 36 5.03 -1.42 -14.10
C ASN A 36 5.40 -0.40 -13.02
N GLN A 37 5.88 0.76 -13.46
CA GLN A 37 6.25 1.90 -12.63
C GLN A 37 5.13 2.35 -11.68
N PHE A 38 3.87 2.34 -12.13
CA PHE A 38 2.74 2.72 -11.28
C PHE A 38 2.62 1.80 -10.05
N ILE A 39 2.80 0.49 -10.24
CA ILE A 39 2.75 -0.46 -9.12
C ILE A 39 3.91 -0.22 -8.16
N ALA A 40 5.11 0.04 -8.68
CA ALA A 40 6.28 0.34 -7.87
C ALA A 40 6.08 1.61 -7.00
N ASP A 41 5.50 2.66 -7.58
CA ASP A 41 5.25 3.95 -6.94
C ASP A 41 4.15 3.86 -5.86
N VAL A 42 3.02 3.22 -6.17
CA VAL A 42 1.95 2.94 -5.19
C VAL A 42 2.48 2.12 -4.03
N THR A 43 3.29 1.09 -4.31
CA THR A 43 3.85 0.21 -3.27
C THR A 43 4.85 0.95 -2.40
N SER A 44 5.66 1.84 -2.98
CA SER A 44 6.58 2.68 -2.21
C SER A 44 5.84 3.62 -1.27
N SER A 45 4.80 4.28 -1.79
CA SER A 45 3.93 5.16 -1.02
C SER A 45 3.19 4.41 0.11
N LEU A 46 2.71 3.19 -0.17
CA LEU A 46 2.08 2.31 0.80
C LEU A 46 3.03 1.93 1.95
N LEU A 47 4.28 1.57 1.63
CA LEU A 47 5.30 1.25 2.63
C LEU A 47 5.61 2.46 3.53
N GLY A 48 5.75 3.66 2.96
CA GLY A 48 5.93 4.88 3.73
C GLY A 48 4.75 5.18 4.66
N GLN A 49 3.52 5.02 4.17
CA GLN A 49 2.34 5.20 5.02
C GLN A 49 2.22 4.13 6.12
N LEU A 50 2.63 2.89 5.83
CA LEU A 50 2.65 1.81 6.82
C LEU A 50 3.69 2.09 7.91
N GLU A 51 4.89 2.53 7.55
CA GLU A 51 5.91 3.00 8.51
C GLU A 51 5.34 4.11 9.39
N HIS A 52 4.73 5.14 8.78
CA HIS A 52 4.09 6.21 9.53
C HIS A 52 3.02 5.70 10.52
N SER A 53 2.29 4.66 10.13
CA SER A 53 1.30 4.00 11.01
C SER A 53 1.96 3.26 12.18
N TYR A 54 3.16 2.70 11.98
CA TYR A 54 3.97 2.08 13.05
C TYR A 54 4.50 3.11 14.04
N GLU A 55 5.01 4.25 13.53
CA GLU A 55 5.52 5.35 14.35
C GLU A 55 4.43 5.92 15.27
N THR A 56 3.25 6.18 14.71
CA THR A 56 2.15 6.86 15.44
C THR A 56 1.15 5.91 16.08
N ARG A 57 1.23 4.61 15.76
CA ARG A 57 0.33 3.54 16.25
C ARG A 57 -1.14 3.82 15.92
N LYS A 58 -1.39 4.37 14.73
CA LYS A 58 -2.73 4.72 14.23
C LYS A 58 -2.93 4.23 12.80
N GLY A 59 -4.14 3.78 12.47
CA GLY A 59 -4.55 3.56 11.09
C GLY A 59 -5.02 4.86 10.42
N TYR A 60 -4.51 5.15 9.21
CA TYR A 60 -4.81 6.38 8.45
C TYR A 60 -5.67 6.11 7.21
N TRP A 61 -6.73 5.32 7.37
CA TRP A 61 -7.58 4.92 6.26
C TRP A 61 -9.03 5.29 6.54
N LYS A 62 -9.59 6.17 5.71
CA LYS A 62 -11.02 6.44 5.69
C LYS A 62 -11.73 5.52 4.69
N GLY A 63 -12.97 5.14 5.02
CA GLY A 63 -13.85 4.44 4.09
C GLY A 63 -14.47 5.39 3.07
N GLY A 64 -15.24 4.82 2.16
CA GLY A 64 -16.09 5.57 1.23
C GLY A 64 -17.01 4.64 0.44
N THR A 65 -17.49 5.11 -0.69
CA THR A 65 -18.41 4.35 -1.55
C THR A 65 -17.91 4.38 -2.98
N VAL A 66 -17.52 3.22 -3.50
CA VAL A 66 -17.11 2.96 -4.87
C VAL A 66 -17.62 1.58 -5.23
N SER A 67 -18.19 1.42 -6.42
CA SER A 67 -18.62 0.13 -6.95
C SER A 67 -18.54 0.14 -8.48
N VAL A 68 -18.85 -0.98 -9.11
CA VAL A 68 -19.00 -1.11 -10.56
C VAL A 68 -20.49 -1.05 -10.95
N PHE A 69 -20.78 -0.64 -12.18
CA PHE A 69 -22.16 -0.62 -12.68
C PHE A 69 -22.79 -2.02 -12.61
N GLY A 70 -24.02 -2.08 -12.10
CA GLY A 70 -24.78 -3.32 -11.94
C GLY A 70 -24.55 -4.06 -10.62
N TYR A 71 -23.49 -3.76 -9.86
CA TYR A 71 -23.22 -4.39 -8.56
C TYR A 71 -23.23 -3.39 -7.41
N GLY A 72 -23.87 -3.78 -6.29
CA GLY A 72 -23.90 -2.98 -5.06
C GLY A 72 -22.72 -3.23 -4.10
N GLY A 73 -21.79 -4.12 -4.47
CA GLY A 73 -20.66 -4.51 -3.63
C GLY A 73 -19.58 -5.25 -4.42
N GLY A 74 -18.52 -5.66 -3.72
CA GLY A 74 -17.35 -6.35 -4.30
C GLY A 74 -16.08 -5.48 -4.31
N VAL A 75 -16.22 -4.17 -4.22
CA VAL A 75 -15.09 -3.22 -4.03
C VAL A 75 -15.14 -2.66 -2.62
N ILE A 76 -14.01 -2.70 -1.91
CA ILE A 76 -13.83 -2.07 -0.60
C ILE A 76 -12.95 -0.82 -0.80
N PRO A 77 -13.56 0.37 -0.92
CA PRO A 77 -12.80 1.59 -1.10
C PRO A 77 -12.13 2.03 0.20
N ARG A 78 -10.84 2.35 0.09
CA ARG A 78 -10.06 3.02 1.12
C ARG A 78 -9.31 4.20 0.52
N PHE A 79 -9.32 5.30 1.27
CA PHE A 79 -8.63 6.53 0.96
C PHE A 79 -7.68 6.88 2.10
N SER A 80 -6.48 7.34 1.79
CA SER A 80 -5.50 7.72 2.79
C SER A 80 -5.88 9.05 3.46
N GLU A 81 -5.77 9.11 4.78
CA GLU A 81 -5.86 10.36 5.56
C GLU A 81 -4.56 11.17 5.54
N VAL A 82 -3.47 10.59 5.01
CA VAL A 82 -2.13 11.19 4.88
C VAL A 82 -1.68 11.23 3.42
N ALA A 83 -2.64 11.40 2.51
CA ALA A 83 -2.42 11.38 1.06
C ALA A 83 -1.40 12.45 0.59
N ASP A 84 -1.29 13.59 1.27
CA ASP A 84 -0.33 14.63 0.90
C ASP A 84 1.13 14.16 1.06
N ALA A 85 1.40 13.33 2.07
CA ALA A 85 2.72 12.74 2.30
C ALA A 85 2.98 11.53 1.39
N PHE A 86 1.92 10.77 1.08
CA PHE A 86 1.95 9.51 0.35
C PHE A 86 0.95 9.52 -0.83
N PRO A 87 1.20 10.34 -1.88
CA PRO A 87 0.21 10.66 -2.90
C PRO A 87 -0.16 9.50 -3.82
N GLU A 88 0.76 8.58 -4.07
CA GLU A 88 0.53 7.46 -4.99
C GLU A 88 -0.41 6.42 -4.38
N SER A 89 -0.40 6.29 -3.05
CA SER A 89 -1.32 5.43 -2.29
C SER A 89 -2.54 6.17 -1.74
N LYS A 90 -2.88 7.36 -2.30
CA LYS A 90 -4.05 8.15 -1.85
C LYS A 90 -5.36 7.36 -1.91
N GLU A 91 -5.48 6.46 -2.87
CA GLU A 91 -6.61 5.56 -3.11
C GLU A 91 -6.08 4.14 -3.20
N PHE A 92 -6.51 3.26 -2.31
CA PHE A 92 -6.00 1.89 -2.22
C PHE A 92 -7.15 0.90 -2.02
N HIS A 93 -7.92 0.69 -3.08
CA HIS A 93 -9.14 -0.10 -3.03
C HIS A 93 -8.85 -1.59 -3.16
N THR A 94 -9.59 -2.42 -2.43
CA THR A 94 -9.49 -3.88 -2.53
C THR A 94 -10.69 -4.44 -3.28
N MET A 95 -10.44 -5.25 -4.31
CA MET A 95 -11.49 -6.00 -5.01
C MET A 95 -11.60 -7.41 -4.43
N ARG A 96 -12.83 -7.85 -4.16
CA ARG A 96 -13.13 -9.24 -3.79
C ARG A 96 -13.40 -10.04 -5.05
N ILE A 97 -12.53 -11.00 -5.35
CA ILE A 97 -12.67 -11.90 -6.49
C ILE A 97 -13.16 -13.26 -5.96
N GLN A 98 -14.25 -13.76 -6.53
CA GLN A 98 -14.78 -15.08 -6.18
C GLN A 98 -13.74 -16.15 -6.52
N PRO A 99 -13.28 -16.98 -5.56
CA PRO A 99 -12.44 -18.12 -5.87
C PRO A 99 -13.23 -19.16 -6.69
N THR A 100 -12.54 -19.88 -7.55
CA THR A 100 -13.09 -20.99 -8.34
C THR A 100 -13.19 -22.27 -7.55
#